data_AF-A0A962EK34-F1
#
_entry.id   AF-A0A962EK34-F1
#
_cell.length_a   1.000
_cell.length_b   1.000
_cell.length_c   1.000
_cell.angle_alpha   90.00
_cell.angle_beta   90.00
_cell.angle_gamma   90.00
#
_symmetry.space_group_name_H-M   'P 1'
#
loop_
_entity.id
_entity.type
_entity.pdbx_description
1 polymer ?
#
loop_
_entity_poly.entity_id
_entity_poly.type
_entity_poly.pdbx_seq_one_letter_code
_entity_poly.pdbx_strand_id
1 'polypeptide(L)' 'EAKALLEWLASEEAQSDFAGLNQEYPVNTAVDASPEVRAWGSFRSDTINVETMGHLQADAVRLMDRAGYY' A
#
# COMPACT_ATOMS: atom_id res chain seq x y z
N GLU A 1 16.31 15.62 9.41
CA GLU A 1 15.40 16.00 8.31
C GLU A 1 14.66 14.80 7.72
N ALA A 2 15.33 13.77 7.16
CA ALA A 2 14.63 12.60 6.57
C ALA A 2 13.66 11.85 7.51
N LYS A 3 14.01 11.66 8.80
CA LYS A 3 13.11 11.01 9.76
C LYS A 3 11.82 11.80 10.00
N ALA A 4 11.94 13.12 10.13
CA ALA A 4 10.80 14.01 10.35
C ALA A 4 9.85 14.00 9.14
N LEU A 5 10.38 13.83 7.93
CA LEU A 5 9.56 13.63 6.74
C LEU A 5 8.75 12.34 6.81
N LEU A 6 9.36 11.21 7.24
CA LEU A 6 8.63 9.95 7.41
C LEU A 6 7.55 10.05 8.50
N GLU A 7 7.84 10.73 9.60
CA GLU A 7 6.88 11.00 10.67
C GLU A 7 5.70 11.85 10.17
N TRP A 8 5.98 12.90 9.38
CA TRP A 8 4.93 13.72 8.77
C TRP A 8 4.10 12.93 7.76
N LEU A 9 4.72 12.10 6.90
CA LEU A 9 4.00 11.26 5.93
C LEU A 9 3.04 10.26 6.61
N ALA A 10 3.31 9.85 7.85
CA ALA A 10 2.46 8.97 8.64
C ALA A 10 1.36 9.70 9.45
N SER A 11 1.38 11.03 9.48
CA SER A 11 0.39 11.84 10.19
C SER A 11 -1.00 11.76 9.54
N GLU A 12 -2.04 12.11 10.30
CA GLU A 12 -3.42 12.12 9.79
C GLU A 12 -3.60 13.06 8.59
N GLU A 13 -3.02 14.26 8.65
CA GLU A 13 -3.09 15.26 7.59
C GLU A 13 -2.49 14.74 6.29
N ALA A 14 -1.23 14.28 6.33
CA ALA A 14 -0.55 13.79 5.14
C ALA A 14 -1.22 12.53 4.56
N GLN A 15 -1.67 11.60 5.41
CA GLN A 15 -2.35 10.38 4.96
C GLN A 15 -3.72 10.68 4.34
N SER A 16 -4.48 11.64 4.90
CA SER A 16 -5.76 12.07 4.32
C SER A 16 -5.58 12.60 2.90
N ASP A 17 -4.56 13.45 2.69
CA ASP A 17 -4.30 14.04 1.37
C ASP A 17 -3.67 13.05 0.39
N PHE A 18 -2.60 12.34 0.77
CA PHE A 18 -1.88 11.43 -0.15
C PHE A 18 -2.73 10.23 -0.56
N ALA A 19 -3.33 9.53 0.41
CA ALA A 19 -4.15 8.37 0.09
C ALA A 19 -5.45 8.78 -0.61
N GLY A 20 -6.05 9.91 -0.20
CA GLY A 20 -7.27 10.43 -0.80
C GLY A 20 -7.10 10.85 -2.26
N LEU A 21 -6.05 11.61 -2.57
CA LEU A 21 -5.78 12.09 -3.94
C LEU A 21 -5.39 10.95 -4.88
N ASN A 22 -4.69 9.93 -4.39
CA ASN A 22 -4.24 8.80 -5.22
C ASN A 22 -5.18 7.59 -5.19
N GLN A 23 -6.34 7.71 -4.52
CA GLN A 23 -7.32 6.63 -4.37
C GLN A 23 -6.71 5.35 -3.78
N GLU A 24 -5.83 5.52 -2.79
CA GLU A 24 -5.21 4.44 -2.03
C GLU A 24 -5.87 4.27 -0.64
N TYR A 25 -5.46 3.21 0.07
CA TYR A 25 -5.82 3.03 1.47
C TYR A 25 -4.75 3.65 2.37
N PRO A 26 -5.12 4.51 3.34
CA PRO A 26 -4.17 5.01 4.32
C PRO A 26 -3.67 3.87 5.22
N VAL A 27 -2.39 3.90 5.59
CA VAL A 27 -1.82 2.94 6.54
C VAL A 27 -2.10 3.35 7.99
N ASN A 28 -2.29 4.65 8.24
CA ASN A 28 -2.70 5.16 9.53
C ASN A 28 -4.19 4.86 9.75
N THR A 29 -4.50 4.00 10.73
CA THR A 29 -5.86 3.53 11.01
C THR A 29 -6.80 4.59 11.58
N ALA A 30 -6.30 5.79 11.92
CA ALA A 30 -7.14 6.92 12.33
C ALA A 30 -7.75 7.67 11.13
N VAL A 31 -7.28 7.40 9.91
CA VAL A 31 -7.72 8.07 8.68
C VAL A 31 -8.61 7.13 7.88
N ASP A 32 -9.79 7.62 7.49
CA ASP A 32 -10.65 6.92 6.55
C ASP A 32 -10.11 7.03 5.12
N ALA A 33 -10.24 5.97 4.32
CA ALA A 33 -10.02 6.07 2.87
C ALA A 33 -11.06 7.00 2.20
N SER A 34 -10.77 7.42 0.96
CA SER A 34 -11.67 8.30 0.20
C SER A 34 -13.07 7.70 0.03
N PRO A 35 -14.11 8.52 -0.22
CA PRO A 35 -15.46 8.01 -0.52
C PRO A 35 -15.49 6.97 -1.65
N GLU A 36 -14.69 7.17 -2.69
CA GLU A 36 -14.57 6.29 -3.85
C GLU A 36 -13.98 4.93 -3.47
N VAL A 37 -12.90 4.92 -2.69
CA VAL A 37 -12.24 3.69 -2.25
C VAL A 37 -13.12 2.93 -1.26
N ARG A 38 -13.76 3.62 -0.31
CA ARG A 38 -14.69 2.99 0.66
C ARG A 38 -15.90 2.37 -0.02
N ALA A 39 -16.34 2.90 -1.17
CA ALA A 39 -17.46 2.34 -1.92
C ALA A 39 -17.19 0.93 -2.48
N TRP A 40 -15.93 0.48 -2.54
CA TRP A 40 -15.59 -0.90 -2.93
C TRP A 40 -15.95 -1.93 -1.85
N GLY A 41 -16.25 -1.46 -0.63
CA GLY A 41 -16.62 -2.29 0.51
C GLY A 41 -15.42 -2.81 1.30
N SER A 42 -15.71 -3.65 2.28
CA SER A 42 -14.71 -4.26 3.14
C SER A 42 -14.04 -5.45 2.48
N PHE A 43 -12.75 -5.64 2.74
CA PHE A 43 -12.00 -6.82 2.31
C PHE A 43 -11.17 -7.38 3.46
N ARG A 44 -10.69 -8.61 3.30
CA ARG A 44 -9.70 -9.20 4.20
C ARG A 44 -8.32 -8.97 3.59
N SER A 45 -7.50 -8.13 4.21
CA SER A 45 -6.10 -7.96 3.84
C SER A 45 -5.29 -9.22 4.16
N ASP A 46 -4.33 -9.54 3.30
CA ASP A 46 -3.28 -10.50 3.66
C ASP A 46 -2.34 -9.85 4.67
N THR A 47 -1.92 -10.60 5.68
CA THR A 47 -1.07 -10.13 6.78
C THR A 47 0.40 -10.54 6.60
N ILE A 48 0.77 -11.18 5.49
CA ILE A 48 2.17 -11.44 5.16
C ILE A 48 2.94 -10.12 5.14
N ASN A 49 4.10 -10.08 5.81
CA ASN A 49 4.98 -8.91 5.80
C ASN A 49 5.40 -8.60 4.34
N VAL A 50 5.13 -7.38 3.88
CA VAL A 50 5.40 -6.91 2.51
C VAL A 50 6.88 -7.06 2.12
N GLU A 51 7.82 -7.04 3.08
CA GLU A 51 9.24 -7.33 2.83
C GLU A 51 9.45 -8.71 2.16
N THR A 52 8.61 -9.68 2.51
CA THR A 52 8.63 -11.03 1.92
C THR A 52 8.42 -10.98 0.40
N MET A 53 7.58 -10.07 -0.08
CA MET A 53 7.34 -9.87 -1.51
C MET A 53 8.61 -9.37 -2.21
N GLY A 54 9.36 -8.48 -1.57
CA GLY A 54 10.65 -8.00 -2.06
C GLY A 54 11.70 -9.12 -2.15
N HIS A 55 11.82 -9.94 -1.10
CA HIS A 55 12.72 -11.10 -1.10
C HIS A 55 12.38 -12.12 -2.20
N LEU A 56 11.10 -12.32 -2.48
CA LEU A 56 10.62 -13.27 -3.48
C LEU A 56 10.50 -12.69 -4.90
N GLN A 57 10.71 -11.38 -5.08
CA GLN A 57 10.45 -10.70 -6.35
C GLN A 57 11.17 -11.35 -7.53
N ALA A 58 12.46 -11.67 -7.37
CA ALA A 58 13.25 -12.26 -8.45
C ALA A 58 12.75 -13.66 -8.85
N ASP A 59 12.32 -14.47 -7.88
CA ASP A 59 11.80 -15.80 -8.14
C ASP A 59 10.40 -15.76 -8.76
N ALA A 60 9.57 -14.80 -8.32
CA ALA A 60 8.27 -14.54 -8.93
C ALA A 60 8.41 -14.15 -10.41
N VAL A 61 9.34 -13.25 -10.75
CA VAL A 61 9.61 -12.87 -12.15
C VAL A 61 10.07 -14.05 -12.99
N ARG A 62 11.01 -14.87 -12.49
CA ARG A 62 11.46 -16.08 -13.20
C ARG A 62 10.33 -17.09 -13.41
N LEU A 63 9.38 -17.17 -12.47
CA LEU A 63 8.23 -18.05 -12.60
C LEU A 63 7.25 -17.54 -13.66
N MET A 64 6.96 -16.23 -13.66
CA MET A 64 6.10 -15.58 -14.66
C MET A 64 6.67 -15.75 -16.08
N ASP A 65 7.98 -15.55 -16.26
CA ASP A 65 8.68 -15.77 -17.54
C ASP A 65 8.54 -17.23 -18.02
N ARG A 66 8.81 -18.22 -17.16
CA ARG A 66 8.64 -19.64 -17.51
C ARG A 66 7.18 -20.02 -17.81
N ALA A 67 6.22 -19.30 -17.24
CA ALA A 67 4.80 -19.48 -17.51
C ALA A 67 4.33 -18.76 -18.79
N GLY A 68 5.19 -17.96 -19.45
CA GLY A 68 4.84 -17.20 -20.64
C GLY A 68 3.95 -15.97 -20.37
N TYR A 69 4.03 -15.40 -19.16
CA TYR A 69 3.32 -14.18 -18.81
C TYR A 69 4.17 -12.96 -19.20
N TYR A 70 3.75 -12.25 -20.26
CA TYR A 70 4.42 -11.05 -20.80
C TYR A 70 3.68 -9.77 -20.45
#